data_AF-A0A3M1C606-F1
#
_entry.id   AF-A0A3M1C606-F1
#
_cell.length_a   1.000
_cell.length_b   1.000
_cell.length_c   1.000
_cell.angle_alpha   90.00
_cell.angle_beta   90.00
_cell.angle_gamma   90.00
#
_symmetry.space_group_name_H-M   'P 1'
#
loop_
_entity.id
_entity.type
_entity.pdbx_description
1 polymer ?
#
loop_
_entity_poly.entity_id
_entity_poly.type
_entity_poly.pdbx_seq_one_letter_code
_entity_poly.pdbx_strand_id
1 'polypeptide(L)'
;MRSWNLKTDKGLKGELLGFWEEVKKKDLGLLLKHRLGGFLYYQEKRPELYSEWKQQWIQNQILVKEMESLFHDFTPKPIFLKGLALVTEVYPDLGTRFFSDVDILIEKPFLSSLIDFLEQKGYVQIKDFKWYGNQYKTLLQKDSITLEVHTQLFFHETNHSKWPTCFHKGTRCRQLTPEAQLVHLAGHVAFQHNFLYLHWLLDIHLLLQKKELCWEKVWSLAKDKKVLRSLKAVLWVLKHYFKTPIPQEIMIGSRGERWIFSKILVSDFLWGDQKDMRYFFLKHFLKDSFLLSLKYDWLWWMHHAKRPRNENCHCG
;
A
#
# COMPACT_ATOMS: atom_id res chain seq x y z
N MET A 1 -3.91 -0.70 36.58
CA MET A 1 -4.23 -2.07 36.13
C MET A 1 -5.73 -2.17 35.90
N ARG A 2 -6.18 -2.17 34.64
CA ARG A 2 -7.57 -2.53 34.28
C ARG A 2 -7.48 -3.63 33.22
N SER A 3 -8.00 -4.79 33.59
CA SER A 3 -8.03 -6.02 32.81
C SER A 3 -8.89 -5.84 31.55
N TRP A 4 -8.26 -5.93 30.39
CA TRP A 4 -8.95 -6.05 29.12
C TRP A 4 -9.45 -7.49 28.98
N ASN A 5 -10.73 -7.72 29.25
CA ASN A 5 -11.41 -8.94 28.85
C ASN A 5 -11.54 -8.93 27.31
N LEU A 6 -10.52 -9.45 26.64
CA LEU A 6 -10.56 -9.84 25.24
C LEU A 6 -11.62 -10.93 25.09
N LYS A 7 -12.80 -10.55 24.60
CA LYS A 7 -13.71 -11.51 23.97
C LYS A 7 -12.89 -12.25 22.91
N THR A 8 -12.72 -13.54 23.16
CA THR A 8 -11.90 -14.47 22.39
C THR A 8 -12.12 -14.31 20.89
N ASP A 9 -11.05 -13.96 20.19
CA ASP A 9 -10.91 -13.76 18.75
C ASP A 9 -11.05 -15.10 17.98
N LYS A 10 -12.22 -15.73 18.08
CA LYS A 10 -12.54 -17.00 17.40
C LYS A 10 -12.80 -16.82 15.89
N GLY A 11 -12.79 -15.59 15.38
CA GLY A 11 -13.06 -15.26 13.97
C GLY A 11 -11.88 -15.42 13.02
N LEU A 12 -10.65 -15.61 13.52
CA LEU A 12 -9.45 -15.74 12.67
C LEU A 12 -9.05 -17.17 12.31
N LYS A 13 -9.70 -18.19 12.90
CA LYS A 13 -9.25 -19.59 12.79
C LYS A 13 -10.00 -20.46 11.76
N GLY A 14 -11.08 -19.96 11.16
CA GLY A 14 -11.86 -20.69 10.14
C GLY A 14 -11.90 -19.92 8.84
N GLU A 15 -11.65 -20.60 7.71
CA GLU A 15 -11.74 -20.11 6.31
C GLU A 15 -10.49 -19.47 5.66
N LEU A 16 -9.28 -19.94 5.99
CA LEU A 16 -8.03 -19.56 5.29
C LEU A 16 -7.52 -20.62 4.28
N LEU A 17 -8.31 -21.66 3.97
CA LEU A 17 -7.81 -22.98 3.53
C LEU A 17 -7.27 -23.12 2.08
N GLY A 18 -7.06 -22.04 1.33
CA GLY A 18 -6.50 -22.12 -0.04
C GLY A 18 -5.09 -21.57 -0.13
N PHE A 19 -4.99 -20.24 -0.16
CA PHE A 19 -3.72 -19.54 -0.32
C PHE A 19 -2.85 -19.61 0.93
N TRP A 20 -3.41 -19.56 2.13
CA TRP A 20 -2.60 -19.63 3.35
C TRP A 20 -2.01 -21.02 3.59
N GLU A 21 -2.66 -22.08 3.11
CA GLU A 21 -2.05 -23.41 3.04
C GLU A 21 -0.88 -23.46 2.05
N GLU A 22 -0.92 -22.64 0.99
CA GLU A 22 0.24 -22.46 0.11
C GLU A 22 1.34 -21.66 0.78
N VAL A 23 1.00 -20.58 1.49
CA VAL A 23 1.94 -19.74 2.27
C VAL A 23 2.72 -20.60 3.26
N LYS A 24 2.05 -21.50 3.99
CA LYS A 24 2.68 -22.43 4.95
C LYS A 24 3.74 -23.35 4.32
N LYS A 25 3.59 -23.66 3.03
CA LYS A 25 4.50 -24.54 2.28
C LYS A 25 5.67 -23.81 1.63
N LYS A 26 5.66 -22.48 1.62
CA LYS A 26 6.77 -21.68 1.05
C LYS A 26 7.96 -21.68 2.01
N ASP A 27 9.15 -21.62 1.42
CA ASP A 27 10.38 -21.45 2.18
C ASP A 27 10.42 -20.09 2.88
N LEU A 28 11.18 -20.02 3.96
CA LEU A 28 11.30 -18.83 4.80
C LEU A 28 11.78 -17.60 4.01
N GLY A 29 12.71 -17.79 3.07
CA GLY A 29 13.27 -16.70 2.26
C GLY A 29 12.20 -16.02 1.43
N LEU A 30 11.34 -16.81 0.76
CA LEU A 30 10.24 -16.29 -0.03
C LEU A 30 9.18 -15.58 0.84
N LEU A 31 8.88 -16.10 2.03
CA LEU A 31 7.96 -15.45 2.97
C LEU A 31 8.47 -14.08 3.43
N LEU A 32 9.76 -13.99 3.74
CA LEU A 32 10.41 -12.73 4.14
C LEU A 32 10.51 -11.75 2.97
N LYS A 33 10.78 -12.24 1.74
CA LYS A 33 10.75 -11.42 0.52
C LYS A 33 9.40 -10.73 0.34
N HIS A 34 8.30 -11.44 0.55
CA HIS A 34 6.95 -10.87 0.46
C HIS A 34 6.49 -10.13 1.72
N ARG A 35 7.37 -9.97 2.72
CA ARG A 35 7.14 -9.23 3.98
C ARG A 35 6.00 -9.79 4.82
N LEU A 36 5.83 -11.12 4.80
CA LEU A 36 4.76 -11.81 5.53
C LEU A 36 5.19 -12.31 6.93
N GLY A 37 6.47 -12.15 7.29
CA GLY A 37 7.05 -12.75 8.50
C GLY A 37 6.33 -12.34 9.79
N GLY A 38 6.12 -11.04 10.02
CA GLY A 38 5.39 -10.53 11.20
C GLY A 38 3.98 -11.09 11.31
N PHE A 39 3.25 -11.11 10.19
CA PHE A 39 1.89 -11.67 10.12
C PHE A 39 1.85 -13.17 10.44
N LEU A 40 2.77 -13.94 9.86
CA LEU A 40 2.83 -15.38 10.09
C LEU A 40 3.27 -15.73 11.51
N TYR A 41 4.19 -14.96 12.11
CA TYR A 41 4.47 -15.09 13.53
C TYR A 41 3.21 -14.85 14.37
N TYR A 42 2.44 -13.80 14.09
CA TYR A 42 1.22 -13.52 14.84
C TYR A 42 0.23 -14.69 14.77
N GLN A 43 -0.04 -15.20 13.55
CA GLN A 43 -1.02 -16.25 13.29
C GLN A 43 -0.60 -17.63 13.83
N GLU A 44 0.65 -18.02 13.63
CA GLU A 44 1.11 -19.40 13.83
C GLU A 44 2.14 -19.56 14.94
N LYS A 45 2.67 -18.45 15.49
CA LYS A 45 3.70 -18.44 16.55
C LYS A 45 4.97 -19.22 16.17
N ARG A 46 5.34 -19.21 14.88
CA ARG A 46 6.57 -19.81 14.34
C ARG A 46 7.83 -19.16 14.96
N PRO A 47 8.61 -19.86 15.80
CA PRO A 47 9.72 -19.25 16.55
C PRO A 47 10.76 -18.55 15.68
N GLU A 48 11.04 -19.07 14.50
CA GLU A 48 11.99 -18.52 13.54
C GLU A 48 11.59 -17.14 12.98
N LEU A 49 10.32 -16.75 13.10
CA LEU A 49 9.80 -15.44 12.70
C LEU A 49 9.70 -14.44 13.86
N TYR A 50 10.05 -14.84 15.09
CA TYR A 50 9.93 -13.98 16.26
C TYR A 50 10.82 -12.74 16.17
N SER A 51 12.07 -12.90 15.70
CA SER A 51 13.01 -11.79 15.54
C SER A 51 12.47 -10.72 14.57
N GLU A 52 11.94 -11.15 13.43
CA GLU A 52 11.31 -10.30 12.42
C GLU A 52 10.11 -9.53 13.02
N TRP A 53 9.17 -10.24 13.66
CA TRP A 53 8.03 -9.61 14.32
C TRP A 53 8.44 -8.61 15.40
N LYS A 54 9.45 -8.97 16.23
CA LYS A 54 9.93 -8.12 17.33
C LYS A 54 10.58 -6.85 16.79
N GLN A 55 11.38 -6.96 15.73
CA GLN A 55 11.99 -5.80 15.06
C GLN A 55 10.91 -4.87 14.51
N GLN A 56 9.93 -5.42 13.79
CA GLN A 56 8.80 -4.65 13.26
C GLN A 56 8.00 -3.98 14.38
N TRP A 57 7.75 -4.68 15.49
CA TRP A 57 7.04 -4.13 16.64
C TRP A 57 7.74 -2.88 17.19
N ILE A 58 9.06 -2.99 17.44
CA ILE A 58 9.86 -1.89 17.99
C ILE A 58 9.89 -0.72 17.00
N GLN A 59 10.17 -0.99 15.72
CA GLN A 59 10.21 0.02 14.68
C GLN A 59 8.87 0.76 14.54
N ASN A 60 7.77 0.02 14.44
CA ASN A 60 6.45 0.61 14.28
C ASN A 60 6.02 1.39 15.52
N GLN A 61 6.43 0.97 16.73
CA GLN A 61 6.24 1.79 17.94
C GLN A 61 6.94 3.14 17.86
N ILE A 62 8.18 3.17 17.35
CA ILE A 62 8.95 4.41 17.17
C ILE A 62 8.25 5.29 16.12
N LEU A 63 7.91 4.73 14.96
CA LEU A 63 7.28 5.47 13.87
C LEU A 63 5.92 6.07 14.27
N VAL A 64 5.05 5.30 14.91
CA VAL A 64 3.74 5.79 15.37
C VAL A 64 3.91 6.95 16.35
N LYS A 65 4.76 6.79 17.37
CA LYS A 65 4.98 7.83 18.38
C LYS A 65 5.61 9.10 17.82
N GLU A 66 6.65 8.96 16.97
CA GLU A 66 7.27 10.12 16.33
C GLU A 66 6.23 10.87 15.49
N MET A 67 5.43 10.18 14.68
CA MET A 67 4.47 10.85 13.79
C MET A 67 3.31 11.52 14.53
N GLU A 68 2.80 10.91 15.60
CA GLU A 68 1.80 11.53 16.47
C GLU A 68 2.32 12.79 17.16
N SER A 69 3.56 12.74 17.66
CA SER A 69 4.21 13.89 18.31
C SER A 69 4.55 14.98 17.31
N LEU A 70 5.15 14.61 16.17
CA LEU A 70 5.61 15.52 15.13
C LEU A 70 4.48 16.37 14.58
N PHE A 71 3.33 15.76 14.31
CA PHE A 71 2.18 16.46 13.75
C PHE A 71 1.19 16.96 14.80
N HIS A 72 1.54 16.98 16.09
CA HIS A 72 0.67 17.57 17.11
C HIS A 72 0.44 19.06 16.88
N ASP A 73 1.49 19.80 16.50
CA ASP A 73 1.48 21.26 16.38
C ASP A 73 1.36 21.78 14.94
N PHE A 74 1.57 20.92 13.94
CA PHE A 74 1.49 21.33 12.53
C PHE A 74 0.05 21.48 12.05
N THR A 75 -0.24 22.53 11.28
CA THR A 75 -1.54 22.77 10.64
C THR A 75 -1.31 23.27 9.20
N PRO A 76 -2.00 22.72 8.18
CA PRO A 76 -3.05 21.69 8.27
C PRO A 76 -2.50 20.29 8.57
N LYS A 77 -3.33 19.46 9.21
CA LYS A 77 -2.93 18.08 9.55
C LYS A 77 -2.72 17.25 8.29
N PRO A 78 -1.57 16.55 8.14
CA PRO A 78 -1.36 15.65 7.04
C PRO A 78 -2.29 14.43 7.12
N ILE A 79 -2.44 13.77 5.98
CA ILE A 79 -3.21 12.53 5.84
C ILE A 79 -2.22 11.37 5.88
N PHE A 80 -2.28 10.54 6.92
CA PHE A 80 -1.51 9.31 7.01
C PHE A 80 -2.00 8.32 5.96
N LEU A 81 -1.05 7.63 5.32
CA LEU A 81 -1.30 6.65 4.29
C LEU A 81 -0.71 5.29 4.68
N LYS A 82 -1.13 4.26 3.94
CA LYS A 82 -0.52 2.92 3.91
C LYS A 82 -0.20 2.42 5.32
N GLY A 83 1.08 2.20 5.65
CA GLY A 83 1.47 1.52 6.86
C GLY A 83 1.05 2.18 8.14
N LEU A 84 1.32 3.47 8.26
CA LEU A 84 0.94 4.23 9.44
C LEU A 84 -0.58 4.27 9.61
N ALA A 85 -1.32 4.43 8.52
CA ALA A 85 -2.79 4.44 8.56
C ALA A 85 -3.41 3.07 8.90
N LEU A 86 -2.74 1.97 8.56
CA LEU A 86 -3.31 0.61 8.68
C LEU A 86 -2.90 -0.13 9.95
N VAL A 87 -1.67 0.08 10.44
CA VAL A 87 -1.08 -0.77 11.48
C VAL A 87 -1.86 -0.76 12.81
N THR A 88 -2.49 0.35 13.16
CA THR A 88 -3.30 0.48 14.38
C THR A 88 -4.80 0.20 14.16
N GLU A 89 -5.24 0.07 12.90
CA GLU A 89 -6.65 0.00 12.55
C GLU A 89 -7.13 -1.36 12.07
N VAL A 90 -6.30 -2.08 11.29
CA VAL A 90 -6.70 -3.37 10.70
C VAL A 90 -5.81 -4.52 11.12
N TYR A 91 -4.60 -4.22 11.61
CA TYR A 91 -3.68 -5.22 12.14
C TYR A 91 -3.93 -5.47 13.63
N PRO A 92 -3.70 -6.71 14.11
CA PRO A 92 -3.91 -7.05 15.51
C PRO A 92 -2.87 -6.42 16.43
N ASP A 93 -1.65 -6.21 15.93
CA ASP A 93 -0.58 -5.57 16.67
C ASP A 93 0.48 -4.90 15.79
N LEU A 94 1.40 -4.18 16.43
CA LEU A 94 2.44 -3.39 15.75
C LEU A 94 3.55 -4.23 15.13
N GLY A 95 3.75 -5.49 15.53
CA GLY A 95 4.77 -6.37 14.94
C GLY A 95 4.27 -7.16 13.73
N THR A 96 2.98 -7.09 13.45
CA THR A 96 2.34 -7.90 12.41
C THR A 96 2.55 -7.32 11.00
N ARG A 97 2.63 -5.99 10.89
CA ARG A 97 2.74 -5.29 9.59
C ARG A 97 4.15 -4.75 9.37
N PHE A 98 4.78 -5.17 8.29
CA PHE A 98 6.01 -4.54 7.81
C PHE A 98 5.75 -3.14 7.20
N PHE A 99 6.51 -2.12 7.61
CA PHE A 99 6.80 -0.92 6.81
C PHE A 99 8.09 -0.26 7.28
N SER A 100 8.83 0.30 6.32
CA SER A 100 10.12 0.94 6.56
C SER A 100 10.07 2.47 6.49
N ASP A 101 9.03 3.00 5.85
CA ASP A 101 8.82 4.39 5.52
C ASP A 101 7.42 4.85 5.97
N VAL A 102 7.31 6.15 6.27
CA VAL A 102 6.03 6.78 6.57
C VAL A 102 5.56 7.55 5.34
N ASP A 103 4.40 7.17 4.82
CA ASP A 103 3.75 7.89 3.75
C ASP A 103 2.71 8.88 4.29
N ILE A 104 2.82 10.14 3.88
CA ILE A 104 1.81 11.17 4.19
C ILE A 104 1.36 11.92 2.93
N LEU A 105 0.10 12.33 2.88
CA LEU A 105 -0.45 13.20 1.85
C LEU A 105 -0.74 14.59 2.44
N ILE A 106 -0.29 15.62 1.73
CA ILE A 106 -0.56 17.03 2.02
C ILE A 106 -1.08 17.72 0.75
N GLU A 107 -1.93 18.73 0.88
CA GLU A 107 -2.29 19.53 -0.30
C GLU A 107 -1.09 20.35 -0.76
N LYS A 108 -0.87 20.40 -2.09
CA LYS A 108 0.30 21.05 -2.71
C LYS A 108 0.58 22.48 -2.20
N PRO A 109 -0.41 23.36 -1.96
CA PRO A 109 -0.14 24.70 -1.43
C PRO A 109 0.58 24.73 -0.07
N PHE A 110 0.43 23.67 0.74
CA PHE A 110 1.08 23.56 2.05
C PHE A 110 2.37 22.72 2.02
N LEU A 111 2.84 22.30 0.84
CA LEU A 111 4.06 21.50 0.74
C LEU A 111 5.25 22.28 1.29
N SER A 112 5.45 23.54 0.86
CA SER A 112 6.61 24.33 1.31
C SER A 112 6.62 24.51 2.83
N SER A 113 5.49 24.92 3.42
CA SER A 113 5.41 25.11 4.87
C SER A 113 5.57 23.81 5.66
N LEU A 114 5.15 22.67 5.10
CA LEU A 114 5.41 21.36 5.69
C LEU A 114 6.90 21.01 5.64
N ILE A 115 7.58 21.25 4.52
CA ILE A 115 9.02 20.99 4.41
C ILE A 115 9.79 21.87 5.41
N ASP A 116 9.51 23.18 5.46
CA ASP A 116 10.15 24.10 6.41
C ASP A 116 9.94 23.65 7.86
N PHE A 117 8.73 23.20 8.19
CA PHE A 117 8.41 22.64 9.51
C PHE A 117 9.19 21.37 9.81
N LEU A 118 9.29 20.44 8.86
CA LEU A 118 10.00 19.18 9.04
C LEU A 118 11.52 19.42 9.19
N GLU A 119 12.09 20.37 8.44
CA GLU A 119 13.48 20.78 8.57
C GLU A 119 13.78 21.36 9.95
N GLN A 120 12.90 22.21 10.49
CA GLN A 120 12.99 22.70 11.87
C GLN A 120 12.90 21.57 12.92
N LYS A 121 12.30 20.42 12.58
CA LYS A 121 12.20 19.23 13.43
C LYS A 121 13.34 18.22 13.21
N GLY A 122 14.35 18.60 12.42
CA GLY A 122 15.57 17.83 12.18
C GLY A 122 15.49 16.84 11.00
N TYR A 123 14.45 16.91 10.18
CA TYR A 123 14.39 16.13 8.94
C TYR A 123 15.21 16.82 7.84
N VAL A 124 15.91 16.04 7.03
CA VAL A 124 16.68 16.54 5.90
C VAL A 124 16.07 16.01 4.61
N GLN A 125 15.83 16.90 3.65
CA GLN A 125 15.34 16.50 2.34
C GLN A 125 16.40 15.66 1.60
N ILE A 126 16.02 14.47 1.16
CA ILE A 126 16.88 13.59 0.37
C ILE A 126 16.70 13.94 -1.12
N LYS A 127 17.81 14.23 -1.80
CA LYS A 127 17.79 14.47 -3.24
C LYS A 127 17.42 13.18 -3.97
N ASP A 128 16.35 13.26 -4.75
CA ASP A 128 15.85 12.19 -5.61
C ASP A 128 15.65 12.72 -7.03
N PHE A 129 15.89 11.87 -8.03
CA PHE A 129 15.73 12.22 -9.43
C PHE A 129 14.26 12.33 -9.79
N LYS A 130 13.79 13.57 -9.92
CA LYS A 130 12.39 13.84 -10.28
C LYS A 130 12.14 13.66 -11.77
N TRP A 131 11.03 13.00 -12.06
CA TRP A 131 10.47 12.81 -13.38
C TRP A 131 8.95 12.72 -13.29
N TYR A 132 8.28 12.59 -14.43
CA TYR A 132 6.82 12.59 -14.52
C TYR A 132 6.12 11.65 -13.52
N GLY A 133 6.70 10.48 -13.24
CA GLY A 133 6.13 9.46 -12.36
C GLY A 133 6.33 9.66 -10.84
N ASN A 134 7.24 10.53 -10.39
CA ASN A 134 7.54 10.75 -8.96
C ASN A 134 7.68 12.24 -8.56
N GLN A 135 7.45 13.19 -9.47
CA GLN A 135 7.54 14.64 -9.20
C GLN A 135 6.65 15.17 -8.07
N TYR A 136 5.67 14.38 -7.64
CA TYR A 136 4.71 14.71 -6.58
C TYR A 136 5.08 14.12 -5.21
N LYS A 137 6.28 13.53 -5.12
CA LYS A 137 6.82 12.91 -3.92
C LYS A 137 8.04 13.69 -3.46
N THR A 138 8.18 13.89 -2.16
CA THR A 138 9.39 14.43 -1.54
C THR A 138 9.82 13.49 -0.43
N LEU A 139 11.09 13.08 -0.44
CA LEU A 139 11.67 12.23 0.60
C LEU A 139 12.40 13.10 1.61
N LEU A 140 12.13 12.88 2.89
CA LEU A 140 12.89 13.44 3.99
C LEU A 140 13.33 12.34 4.94
N GLN A 141 14.47 12.54 5.59
CA GLN A 141 15.02 11.57 6.52
C GLN A 141 15.46 12.23 7.82
N LYS A 142 15.21 11.55 8.94
CA LYS A 142 15.75 11.86 10.26
C LYS A 142 16.13 10.56 10.93
N ASP A 143 17.40 10.39 11.30
CA ASP A 143 17.92 9.13 11.84
C ASP A 143 17.58 7.94 10.90
N SER A 144 16.90 6.92 11.43
CA SER A 144 16.40 5.76 10.66
C SER A 144 14.97 5.94 10.12
N ILE A 145 14.37 7.13 10.26
CA ILE A 145 12.99 7.41 9.85
C ILE A 145 13.01 8.07 8.47
N THR A 146 12.37 7.40 7.51
CA THR A 146 12.12 7.94 6.18
C THR A 146 10.67 8.39 6.07
N LEU A 147 10.46 9.65 5.68
CA LEU A 147 9.16 10.25 5.43
C LEU A 147 8.99 10.53 3.94
N GLU A 148 8.01 9.89 3.32
CA GLU A 148 7.59 10.17 1.94
C GLU A 148 6.36 11.09 1.95
N VAL A 149 6.58 12.34 1.56
CA VAL A 149 5.55 13.38 1.46
C VAL A 149 4.98 13.41 0.06
N HIS A 150 3.69 13.14 -0.07
CA HIS A 150 2.95 13.12 -1.32
C HIS A 150 2.08 14.36 -1.45
N THR A 151 1.98 14.91 -2.67
CA THR A 151 0.97 15.93 -3.01
C THR A 151 -0.18 15.40 -3.87
N GLN A 152 -0.06 14.16 -4.33
CA GLN A 152 -1.08 13.41 -5.08
C GLN A 152 -0.78 11.90 -4.92
N LEU A 153 -1.76 11.03 -5.19
CA LEU A 153 -1.55 9.58 -4.99
C LEU A 153 -1.18 8.83 -6.26
N PHE A 154 -1.57 9.36 -7.44
CA PHE A 154 -1.19 8.79 -8.74
C PHE A 154 -0.62 9.83 -9.68
N PHE A 155 0.32 9.44 -10.55
CA PHE A 155 1.01 10.36 -11.46
C PHE A 155 0.07 11.05 -12.47
N HIS A 156 -1.06 10.41 -12.81
CA HIS A 156 -2.01 10.89 -13.81
C HIS A 156 -3.15 11.72 -13.22
N GLU A 157 -3.20 11.91 -11.91
CA GLU A 157 -4.15 12.81 -11.29
C GLU A 157 -3.88 14.24 -11.76
N THR A 158 -4.87 14.82 -12.43
CA THR A 158 -4.91 16.24 -12.78
C THR A 158 -5.83 16.95 -11.79
N ASN A 159 -5.46 18.15 -11.33
CA ASN A 159 -6.29 19.05 -10.50
C ASN A 159 -6.51 18.63 -9.03
N HIS A 160 -5.44 18.59 -8.21
CA HIS A 160 -5.54 18.55 -6.73
C HIS A 160 -6.65 17.65 -6.20
N SER A 161 -6.81 16.47 -6.82
CA SER A 161 -8.10 15.78 -6.77
C SER A 161 -8.33 15.31 -5.34
N LYS A 162 -9.32 15.93 -4.67
CA LYS A 162 -9.52 15.72 -3.24
C LYS A 162 -9.84 14.26 -2.98
N TRP A 163 -9.20 13.72 -1.95
CA TRP A 163 -9.44 12.37 -1.48
C TRP A 163 -10.31 12.44 -0.21
N PRO A 164 -11.41 11.68 -0.11
CA PRO A 164 -12.21 11.62 1.10
C PRO A 164 -11.38 11.18 2.29
N THR A 165 -11.51 11.89 3.41
CA THR A 165 -10.68 11.71 4.61
C THR A 165 -11.48 11.75 5.89
N CYS A 166 -11.06 10.97 6.89
CA CYS A 166 -11.57 10.95 8.24
C CYS A 166 -10.43 11.13 9.26
N PHE A 167 -10.74 11.19 10.55
CA PHE A 167 -9.71 11.17 11.59
C PHE A 167 -9.08 9.79 11.70
N HIS A 168 -7.76 9.74 11.85
CA HIS A 168 -7.05 8.52 12.16
C HIS A 168 -7.25 8.17 13.64
N LYS A 169 -7.65 6.94 13.92
CA LYS A 169 -8.13 6.53 15.24
C LYS A 169 -7.13 6.87 16.35
N GLY A 170 -7.59 7.58 17.38
CA GLY A 170 -6.77 7.93 18.53
C GLY A 170 -5.81 9.11 18.33
N THR A 171 -5.85 9.77 17.17
CA THR A 171 -4.96 10.89 16.84
C THR A 171 -5.73 12.12 16.36
N ARG A 172 -5.05 13.27 16.29
CA ARG A 172 -5.56 14.49 15.62
C ARG A 172 -5.25 14.52 14.12
N CYS A 173 -4.51 13.53 13.62
CA CYS A 173 -4.16 13.44 12.20
C CYS A 173 -5.31 12.82 11.39
N ARG A 174 -5.21 12.97 10.06
CA ARG A 174 -6.22 12.45 9.14
C ARG A 174 -5.73 11.16 8.49
N GLN A 175 -6.66 10.43 7.92
CA GLN A 175 -6.39 9.32 7.00
C GLN A 175 -7.47 9.31 5.92
N LEU A 176 -7.30 8.50 4.88
CA LEU A 176 -8.35 8.24 3.90
C LEU A 176 -9.56 7.56 4.54
N THR A 177 -10.78 7.84 4.08
CA THR A 177 -11.93 7.01 4.49
C THR A 177 -11.71 5.56 4.05
N PRO A 178 -12.37 4.56 4.65
CA PRO A 178 -12.18 3.15 4.28
C PRO A 178 -12.33 2.89 2.76
N GLU A 179 -13.31 3.52 2.11
CA GLU A 179 -13.51 3.40 0.65
C GLU A 179 -12.35 4.02 -0.14
N ALA A 180 -11.90 5.21 0.27
CA ALA A 180 -10.78 5.89 -0.34
C ALA A 180 -9.46 5.12 -0.13
N GLN A 181 -9.28 4.53 1.04
CA GLN A 181 -8.14 3.70 1.37
C GLN A 181 -8.11 2.43 0.52
N LEU A 182 -9.26 1.76 0.32
CA LEU A 182 -9.35 0.61 -0.58
C LEU A 182 -8.95 0.99 -2.02
N VAL A 183 -9.49 2.09 -2.55
CA VAL A 183 -9.17 2.53 -3.93
C VAL A 183 -7.69 2.89 -4.07
N HIS A 184 -7.12 3.60 -3.08
CA HIS A 184 -5.71 3.95 -3.06
C HIS A 184 -4.83 2.70 -3.02
N LEU A 185 -5.07 1.78 -2.07
CA LEU A 185 -4.28 0.56 -1.94
C LEU A 185 -4.40 -0.33 -3.18
N ALA A 186 -5.58 -0.43 -3.77
CA ALA A 186 -5.74 -1.23 -4.98
C ALA A 186 -4.96 -0.65 -6.18
N GLY A 187 -4.98 0.68 -6.34
CA GLY A 187 -4.11 1.36 -7.30
C GLY A 187 -2.63 1.18 -6.96
N HIS A 188 -2.24 1.28 -5.69
CA HIS A 188 -0.86 1.08 -5.28
C HIS A 188 -0.33 -0.31 -5.69
N VAL A 189 -1.06 -1.36 -5.33
CA VAL A 189 -0.66 -2.74 -5.64
C VAL A 189 -0.64 -3.02 -7.13
N ALA A 190 -1.74 -2.72 -7.83
CA ALA A 190 -1.90 -3.15 -9.22
C ALA A 190 -1.36 -2.12 -10.22
N PHE A 191 -1.69 -0.83 -10.06
CA PHE A 191 -1.33 0.22 -11.02
C PHE A 191 0.14 0.65 -10.90
N GLN A 192 0.65 0.80 -9.67
CA GLN A 192 2.00 1.32 -9.44
C GLN A 192 3.05 0.22 -9.41
N HIS A 193 2.72 -0.93 -8.81
CA HIS A 193 3.71 -1.98 -8.52
C HIS A 193 3.37 -3.36 -9.08
N ASN A 194 2.30 -3.52 -9.88
CA ASN A 194 1.96 -4.76 -10.57
C ASN A 194 1.99 -6.04 -9.70
N PHE A 195 1.52 -5.95 -8.45
CA PHE A 195 1.48 -7.06 -7.46
C PHE A 195 2.83 -7.52 -6.90
N LEU A 196 3.86 -6.66 -6.87
CA LEU A 196 5.23 -7.03 -6.43
C LEU A 196 5.31 -7.70 -5.06
N TYR A 197 4.57 -7.22 -4.06
CA TYR A 197 4.59 -7.80 -2.70
C TYR A 197 3.20 -8.20 -2.20
N LEU A 198 3.11 -9.39 -1.60
CA LEU A 198 1.85 -9.95 -1.10
C LEU A 198 1.35 -9.26 0.17
N HIS A 199 2.22 -8.68 1.00
CA HIS A 199 1.77 -7.94 2.18
C HIS A 199 0.86 -6.76 1.84
N TRP A 200 0.98 -6.18 0.64
CA TRP A 200 0.04 -5.14 0.21
C TRP A 200 -1.34 -5.70 -0.16
N LEU A 201 -1.43 -6.95 -0.64
CA LEU A 201 -2.72 -7.63 -0.78
C LEU A 201 -3.29 -7.99 0.60
N LEU A 202 -2.43 -8.37 1.54
CA LEU A 202 -2.81 -8.61 2.93
C LEU A 202 -3.40 -7.35 3.59
N ASP A 203 -2.82 -6.17 3.36
CA ASP A 203 -3.38 -4.89 3.81
C ASP A 203 -4.85 -4.74 3.38
N ILE A 204 -5.14 -5.04 2.11
CA ILE A 204 -6.48 -4.90 1.53
C ILE A 204 -7.41 -6.01 2.04
N HIS A 205 -6.92 -7.24 2.18
CA HIS A 205 -7.67 -8.35 2.77
C HIS A 205 -8.14 -7.99 4.19
N LEU A 206 -7.23 -7.52 5.04
CA LEU A 206 -7.55 -7.14 6.43
C LEU A 206 -8.48 -5.91 6.48
N LEU A 207 -8.28 -4.93 5.61
CA LEU A 207 -9.19 -3.78 5.48
C LEU A 207 -10.62 -4.23 5.20
N LEU A 208 -10.80 -5.12 4.22
CA LEU A 208 -12.11 -5.64 3.82
C LEU A 208 -12.76 -6.52 4.90
N GLN A 209 -11.97 -7.14 5.78
CA GLN A 209 -12.50 -7.91 6.91
C GLN A 209 -12.90 -7.03 8.10
N LYS A 210 -12.25 -5.88 8.29
CA LYS A 210 -12.41 -5.04 9.49
C LYS A 210 -13.30 -3.82 9.28
N LYS A 211 -13.53 -3.40 8.03
CA LYS A 211 -14.30 -2.19 7.72
C LYS A 211 -15.50 -2.54 6.84
N GLU A 212 -16.63 -1.95 7.18
CA GLU A 212 -17.79 -1.91 6.29
C GLU A 212 -17.58 -0.83 5.24
N LEU A 213 -17.93 -1.14 3.99
CA LEU A 213 -17.70 -0.25 2.86
C LEU A 213 -19.00 0.03 2.12
N CYS A 214 -19.17 1.29 1.71
CA CYS A 214 -20.15 1.63 0.68
C CYS A 214 -19.55 1.34 -0.70
N TRP A 215 -19.89 0.18 -1.28
CA TRP A 215 -19.34 -0.26 -2.56
C TRP A 215 -19.65 0.68 -3.74
N GLU A 216 -20.78 1.38 -3.71
CA GLU A 216 -21.08 2.41 -4.71
C GLU A 216 -20.05 3.55 -4.69
N LYS A 217 -19.67 4.03 -3.49
CA LYS A 217 -18.61 5.04 -3.33
C LYS A 217 -17.26 4.52 -3.80
N VAL A 218 -16.93 3.27 -3.47
CA VAL A 218 -15.69 2.62 -3.95
C VAL A 218 -15.64 2.62 -5.48
N TRP A 219 -16.73 2.24 -6.15
CA TRP A 219 -16.80 2.17 -7.61
C TRP A 219 -16.72 3.54 -8.26
N SER A 220 -17.48 4.49 -7.71
CA SER A 220 -17.48 5.88 -8.17
C SER A 220 -16.09 6.50 -8.06
N LEU A 221 -15.45 6.34 -6.90
CA LEU A 221 -14.11 6.86 -6.66
C LEU A 221 -13.05 6.15 -7.52
N ALA A 222 -13.11 4.83 -7.70
CA ALA A 222 -12.16 4.12 -8.56
C ALA A 222 -12.26 4.55 -10.03
N LYS A 223 -13.48 4.86 -10.51
CA LYS A 223 -13.69 5.44 -11.86
C LYS A 223 -13.13 6.84 -11.96
N ASP A 224 -13.45 7.71 -10.98
CA ASP A 224 -12.95 9.09 -10.91
C ASP A 224 -11.42 9.14 -10.94
N LYS A 225 -10.79 8.30 -10.11
CA LYS A 225 -9.32 8.19 -10.01
C LYS A 225 -8.69 7.38 -11.15
N LYS A 226 -9.48 6.83 -12.08
CA LYS A 226 -9.05 6.03 -13.25
C LYS A 226 -8.18 4.82 -12.86
N VAL A 227 -8.61 4.12 -11.81
CA VAL A 227 -7.97 2.90 -11.28
C VAL A 227 -8.99 1.75 -11.11
N LEU A 228 -10.11 1.79 -11.83
CA LEU A 228 -11.18 0.80 -11.70
C LEU A 228 -10.71 -0.61 -12.10
N ARG A 229 -9.89 -0.74 -13.13
CA ARG A 229 -9.37 -2.04 -13.56
C ARG A 229 -8.37 -2.61 -12.55
N SER A 230 -7.57 -1.75 -11.95
CA SER A 230 -6.69 -2.10 -10.82
C SER A 230 -7.49 -2.62 -9.63
N LEU A 231 -8.57 -1.93 -9.24
CA LEU A 231 -9.50 -2.40 -8.21
C LEU A 231 -10.08 -3.77 -8.55
N LYS A 232 -10.61 -3.97 -9.76
CA LYS A 232 -11.17 -5.26 -10.19
C LYS A 232 -10.13 -6.39 -10.13
N ALA A 233 -8.90 -6.15 -10.57
CA ALA A 233 -7.82 -7.13 -10.55
C ALA A 233 -7.48 -7.54 -9.11
N VAL A 234 -7.34 -6.56 -8.21
CA VAL A 234 -7.08 -6.81 -6.78
C VAL A 234 -8.22 -7.60 -6.14
N LEU A 235 -9.47 -7.20 -6.34
CA LEU A 235 -10.63 -7.94 -5.80
C LEU A 235 -10.71 -9.35 -6.37
N TRP A 236 -10.32 -9.55 -7.63
CA TRP A 236 -10.23 -10.88 -8.22
C TRP A 236 -9.20 -11.75 -7.49
N VAL A 237 -7.97 -11.24 -7.29
CA VAL A 237 -6.91 -11.97 -6.57
C VAL A 237 -7.36 -12.28 -5.14
N LEU A 238 -7.92 -11.30 -4.44
CA LEU A 238 -8.38 -11.45 -3.06
C LEU A 238 -9.50 -12.49 -2.93
N LYS A 239 -10.48 -12.50 -3.85
CA LYS A 239 -11.55 -13.51 -3.85
C LYS A 239 -11.02 -14.91 -4.12
N HIS A 240 -10.11 -15.07 -5.09
CA HIS A 240 -9.67 -16.39 -5.55
C HIS A 240 -8.62 -17.01 -4.64
N TYR A 241 -7.66 -16.22 -4.17
CA TYR A 241 -6.55 -16.70 -3.36
C TYR A 241 -6.79 -16.47 -1.87
N PHE A 242 -7.01 -15.23 -1.45
CA PHE A 242 -7.16 -14.89 -0.03
C PHE A 242 -8.51 -15.29 0.57
N LYS A 243 -9.47 -15.71 -0.27
CA LYS A 243 -10.86 -16.01 0.12
C LYS A 243 -11.52 -14.85 0.87
N THR A 244 -11.13 -13.61 0.54
CA THR A 244 -11.70 -12.42 1.16
C THR A 244 -13.22 -12.39 0.93
N PRO A 245 -14.04 -12.12 1.96
CA PRO A 245 -15.49 -12.08 1.83
C PRO A 245 -15.93 -10.83 1.05
N ILE A 246 -15.91 -10.92 -0.27
CA ILE A 246 -16.39 -9.89 -1.19
C ILE A 246 -17.82 -10.26 -1.59
N PRO A 247 -18.81 -9.36 -1.41
CA PRO A 247 -20.20 -9.66 -1.72
C PRO A 247 -20.40 -10.11 -3.17
N GLN A 248 -21.34 -11.03 -3.42
CA GLN A 248 -21.49 -11.68 -4.72
C GLN A 248 -21.97 -10.73 -5.82
N GLU A 249 -22.76 -9.73 -5.44
CA GLU A 249 -23.26 -8.64 -6.27
C GLU A 249 -22.14 -7.75 -6.83
N ILE A 250 -20.96 -7.79 -6.20
CA ILE A 250 -19.81 -7.02 -6.64
C ILE A 250 -19.21 -7.64 -7.90
N MET A 251 -19.45 -6.97 -9.03
CA MET A 251 -18.95 -7.42 -10.33
C MET A 251 -17.42 -7.25 -10.43
N ILE A 252 -16.72 -8.36 -10.25
CA ILE A 252 -15.27 -8.45 -10.43
C ILE A 252 -14.96 -8.63 -11.92
N GLY A 253 -14.91 -7.51 -12.64
CA GLY A 253 -14.54 -7.43 -14.05
C GLY A 253 -15.52 -8.07 -15.05
N SER A 254 -15.30 -7.79 -16.33
CA SER A 254 -15.99 -8.41 -17.46
C SER A 254 -15.54 -9.86 -17.66
N ARG A 255 -16.24 -10.62 -18.52
CA ARG A 255 -15.83 -12.00 -18.86
C ARG A 255 -14.40 -12.07 -19.41
N GLY A 256 -14.02 -11.10 -20.25
CA GLY A 256 -12.66 -11.00 -20.79
C GLY A 256 -11.62 -10.63 -19.72
N GLU A 257 -11.93 -9.64 -18.86
CA GLU A 257 -11.05 -9.27 -17.74
C GLU A 257 -10.79 -10.47 -16.82
N ARG A 258 -11.84 -11.20 -16.43
CA ARG A 258 -11.71 -12.40 -15.59
C ARG A 258 -10.89 -13.51 -16.24
N TRP A 259 -11.04 -13.72 -17.55
CA TRP A 259 -10.22 -14.68 -18.27
C TRP A 259 -8.74 -14.29 -18.23
N ILE A 260 -8.42 -13.02 -18.50
CA ILE A 260 -7.05 -12.50 -18.41
C ILE A 260 -6.50 -12.69 -17.00
N PHE A 261 -7.25 -12.28 -15.96
CA PHE A 261 -6.84 -12.45 -14.57
C PHE A 261 -6.53 -13.92 -14.25
N SER A 262 -7.39 -14.85 -14.69
CA SER A 262 -7.21 -16.29 -14.47
C SER A 262 -5.97 -16.91 -15.14
N LYS A 263 -5.41 -16.25 -16.16
CA LYS A 263 -4.23 -16.72 -16.89
C LYS A 263 -2.94 -16.08 -16.41
N ILE A 264 -3.03 -14.85 -15.90
CA ILE A 264 -1.86 -14.04 -15.61
C ILE A 264 -1.64 -13.86 -14.11
N LEU A 265 -2.69 -13.55 -13.34
CA LEU A 265 -2.61 -13.36 -11.89
C LEU A 265 -2.70 -14.72 -11.17
N VAL A 266 -1.85 -15.65 -11.60
CA VAL A 266 -1.72 -17.00 -11.07
C VAL A 266 -0.69 -17.06 -9.94
N SER A 267 -0.72 -18.12 -9.14
CA SER A 267 0.11 -18.19 -7.93
C SER A 267 1.61 -18.02 -8.23
N ASP A 268 2.12 -18.66 -9.28
CA ASP A 268 3.53 -18.53 -9.70
C ASP A 268 3.90 -17.07 -10.05
N PHE A 269 2.99 -16.30 -10.64
CA PHE A 269 3.19 -14.88 -10.91
C PHE A 269 3.22 -14.05 -9.61
N LEU A 270 2.27 -14.30 -8.70
CA LEU A 270 2.14 -13.56 -7.44
C LEU A 270 3.33 -13.78 -6.49
N TRP A 271 3.95 -14.97 -6.54
CA TRP A 271 5.14 -15.32 -5.76
C TRP A 271 6.46 -15.04 -6.51
N GLY A 272 6.41 -14.90 -7.84
CA GLY A 272 7.59 -14.82 -8.69
C GLY A 272 8.31 -13.47 -8.63
N ASP A 273 9.43 -13.36 -9.35
CA ASP A 273 10.20 -12.12 -9.51
C ASP A 273 9.58 -11.13 -10.51
N GLN A 274 8.49 -11.52 -11.18
CA GLN A 274 7.71 -10.65 -12.08
C GLN A 274 8.56 -9.98 -13.19
N LYS A 275 9.49 -10.73 -13.80
CA LYS A 275 10.39 -10.23 -14.86
C LYS A 275 10.04 -10.71 -16.28
N ASP A 276 8.91 -11.40 -16.43
CA ASP A 276 8.53 -12.00 -17.70
C ASP A 276 7.57 -11.12 -18.52
N MET A 277 7.16 -11.61 -19.69
CA MET A 277 6.22 -10.92 -20.58
C MET A 277 4.86 -10.66 -19.93
N ARG A 278 4.47 -11.44 -18.90
CA ARG A 278 3.23 -11.24 -18.15
C ARG A 278 3.27 -9.93 -17.38
N TYR A 279 4.40 -9.63 -16.75
CA TYR A 279 4.60 -8.37 -16.05
C TYR A 279 4.47 -7.17 -16.99
N PHE A 280 5.13 -7.21 -18.15
CA PHE A 280 5.05 -6.13 -19.13
C PHE A 280 3.62 -5.91 -19.63
N PHE A 281 2.90 -7.01 -19.91
CA PHE A 281 1.49 -6.95 -20.27
C PHE A 281 0.64 -6.33 -19.16
N LEU A 282 0.78 -6.80 -17.90
CA LEU A 282 0.01 -6.31 -16.76
C LEU A 282 0.27 -4.83 -16.48
N LYS A 283 1.52 -4.38 -16.59
CA LYS A 283 1.91 -2.97 -16.44
C LYS A 283 1.05 -2.04 -17.30
N HIS A 284 0.66 -2.49 -18.48
CA HIS A 284 -0.22 -1.73 -19.38
C HIS A 284 -1.68 -2.04 -19.12
N PHE A 285 -2.00 -3.33 -19.00
CA PHE A 285 -3.36 -3.80 -18.87
C PHE A 285 -4.03 -3.25 -17.62
N LEU A 286 -3.35 -3.12 -16.48
CA LEU A 286 -3.95 -2.69 -15.22
C LEU A 286 -4.28 -1.18 -15.14
N LYS A 287 -3.83 -0.38 -16.12
CA LYS A 287 -4.19 1.03 -16.24
C LYS A 287 -5.49 1.19 -17.00
N ASP A 288 -6.41 2.03 -16.52
CA ASP A 288 -7.71 2.23 -17.19
C ASP A 288 -7.57 2.81 -18.62
N SER A 289 -6.46 3.49 -18.91
CA SER A 289 -6.15 4.04 -20.23
C SER A 289 -4.83 3.48 -20.80
N PHE A 290 -4.92 2.85 -21.97
CA PHE A 290 -3.75 2.37 -22.70
C PHE A 290 -2.85 3.53 -23.17
N LEU A 291 -3.45 4.62 -23.68
CA LEU A 291 -2.73 5.84 -24.06
C LEU A 291 -1.95 6.43 -22.87
N LEU A 292 -2.54 6.41 -21.67
CA LEU A 292 -1.85 6.86 -20.46
C LEU A 292 -0.63 5.98 -20.15
N SER A 293 -0.74 4.66 -20.33
CA SER A 293 0.39 3.75 -20.13
C SER A 293 1.52 4.00 -21.13
N LEU A 294 1.18 4.16 -22.42
CA LEU A 294 2.18 4.47 -23.44
C LEU A 294 2.86 5.81 -23.20
N LYS A 295 2.09 6.84 -22.81
CA LYS A 295 2.65 8.15 -22.43
C LYS A 295 3.61 8.03 -21.25
N TYR A 296 3.27 7.24 -20.23
CA TYR A 296 4.14 7.00 -19.08
C TYR A 296 5.45 6.35 -19.51
N ASP A 297 5.40 5.30 -20.34
CA ASP A 297 6.58 4.58 -20.82
C ASP A 297 7.46 5.46 -21.74
N TRP A 298 6.85 6.27 -22.60
CA TRP A 298 7.54 7.25 -23.41
C TRP A 298 8.28 8.29 -22.56
N LEU A 299 7.61 8.88 -21.57
CA LEU A 299 8.22 9.88 -20.69
C LEU A 299 9.31 9.28 -19.81
N TRP A 300 9.13 8.04 -19.36
CA TRP A 300 10.15 7.28 -18.64
C TRP A 300 11.38 7.04 -19.50
N TRP A 301 11.20 6.62 -20.75
CA TRP A 301 12.30 6.40 -21.71
C TRP A 301 13.05 7.70 -22.01
N MET A 302 12.32 8.79 -22.30
CA MET A 302 12.91 10.12 -22.52
C MET A 302 13.71 10.62 -21.31
N HIS A 303 13.27 10.31 -20.09
CA HIS A 303 13.99 10.65 -18.87
C HIS A 303 15.28 9.83 -18.73
N HIS A 304 15.22 8.52 -18.96
CA HIS A 304 16.40 7.63 -18.86
C HIS A 304 17.44 7.91 -19.94
N ALA A 305 17.01 8.23 -21.17
CA ALA A 305 17.91 8.61 -22.25
C ALA A 305 18.73 9.88 -21.96
N LYS A 306 18.23 10.75 -21.06
CA LYS A 306 18.90 12.00 -20.64
C LYS A 306 19.78 11.84 -19.39
N ARG A 307 19.79 10.65 -18.76
CA ARG A 307 20.54 10.41 -17.52
C ARG A 307 22.03 10.14 -17.85
N PRO A 308 22.99 10.82 -17.20
CA PRO A 308 24.40 10.47 -17.37
C PRO A 308 24.65 9.02 -16.91
N ARG A 309 25.43 8.25 -17.68
CA ARG A 309 25.62 6.79 -17.51
C ARG A 309 26.25 6.36 -16.17
N ASN A 310 26.67 7.30 -15.31
CA ASN A 310 27.44 7.02 -14.11
C ASN A 310 26.61 6.96 -12.81
N GLU A 311 25.28 7.05 -12.87
CA GLU A 311 24.42 6.99 -11.68
C GLU A 311 23.39 5.85 -11.81
N ASN A 312 23.89 4.61 -11.72
CA ASN A 312 23.06 3.43 -11.53
C ASN A 312 22.55 3.38 -10.07
N CYS A 313 21.47 4.08 -9.76
CA CYS A 313 20.65 3.73 -8.61
C CYS A 313 19.65 2.64 -9.02
N HIS A 314 19.82 1.45 -8.46
CA HIS A 314 18.89 0.34 -8.55
C HIS A 314 17.55 0.71 -7.89
N CYS A 315 16.56 1.09 -8.70
CA CYS A 315 15.15 1.03 -8.31
C CYS A 315 14.47 0.01 -9.22
N GLY A 316 14.37 -1.22 -8.72
CA GLY A 316 13.51 -2.28 -9.24
C GLY A 316 12.23 -2.38 -8.42
#